data_AF-A0A2N2EMM4-F1
#
_entry.id   AF-A0A2N2EMM4-F1
#
_cell.length_a   1.000
_cell.length_b   1.000
_cell.length_c   1.000
_cell.angle_alpha   90.00
_cell.angle_beta   90.00
_cell.angle_gamma   90.00
#
_symmetry.space_group_name_H-M   'P 1'
#
loop_
_entity.id
_entity.type
_entity.pdbx_description
1 polymer ?
#
loop_
_entity_poly.entity_id
_entity_poly.type
_entity_poly.pdbx_seq_one_letter_code
_entity_poly.pdbx_strand_id
1 'polypeptide(L)'
;MRWSYLAPRLTLIVLVWAFFFFAFDPILKWGLIKGMEKGAGARAEIASVKTTIFPPSLAVKGLAVGDAAAEYTNLCEFASLDFRMEGRPLLEKKFVIDRAALAGLKFGTPRQTSARLPLAKKEPPSEFSRKLQAESKDFALDRAADVKADALSAYTVNPDDLESVKLAKELERKFDEDYKQLFEKADMQRYQARMDALKAAYDKAKDEKNFARQAKDYAAAAKELKKLTEDFKRDKADLERAMAEAKAALKSVEEARRKDTAAVMGKMKLPSLDKESLGRMLAGPAIAGKADKAMKWAAIARRYMPQNATAKTMAREAARGRVVHFPKDKAWPSFLIRELALSGELNLDAPLAYEGRIEGITTQPRLYGKPLVADIKGAQGRRRLQANALVDATGDTLEARALVSYSGMAVSGLQLGSESSVQVTIGGTGSFDGKFAAAGEALSGRGTFNIAGASFAPKADAVKTPQLRSALLGAFSGLDTASIWADLGGTVKAPKFSVGTDLAAALAAGFSRALGAELKKAQDAAAAKVDAALEPYKKRLDALTSSKEAELKEKLGAGQQSMDSFADSLKEKASPGKIKLPKLKL
;
A
#
# COMPACT_ATOMS: atom_id res chain seq x y z
N MET A 1 -29.56 -75.15 -2.29
CA MET A 1 -29.39 -73.69 -2.47
C MET A 1 -30.24 -73.27 -3.67
N ARG A 2 -31.12 -72.26 -3.56
CA ARG A 2 -32.01 -71.87 -4.67
C ARG A 2 -31.23 -71.05 -5.71
N TRP A 3 -31.08 -71.58 -6.92
CA TRP A 3 -30.35 -70.92 -8.02
C TRP A 3 -30.95 -69.54 -8.37
N SER A 4 -32.26 -69.39 -8.21
CA SER A 4 -32.98 -68.11 -8.35
C SER A 4 -32.53 -67.01 -7.37
N TYR A 5 -31.87 -67.37 -6.27
CA TYR A 5 -31.31 -66.42 -5.29
C TYR A 5 -29.82 -66.12 -5.54
N LEU A 6 -29.05 -67.10 -6.03
CA LEU A 6 -27.62 -66.93 -6.32
C LEU A 6 -27.37 -66.20 -7.65
N ALA A 7 -28.07 -66.58 -8.71
CA ALA A 7 -27.88 -66.03 -10.05
C ALA A 7 -27.94 -64.50 -10.10
N PRO A 8 -28.98 -63.80 -9.58
CA PRO A 8 -29.04 -62.34 -9.66
C PRO A 8 -27.92 -61.65 -8.87
N ARG A 9 -27.45 -62.23 -7.76
CA ARG A 9 -26.34 -61.68 -6.98
C ARG A 9 -25.00 -61.85 -7.67
N LEU A 10 -24.77 -63.02 -8.25
CA LEU A 10 -23.56 -63.30 -9.02
C LEU A 10 -23.50 -62.38 -10.24
N THR A 11 -24.62 -62.22 -10.96
CA THR A 11 -24.73 -61.26 -12.06
C THR A 11 -24.43 -59.84 -11.60
N LEU A 12 -24.97 -59.39 -10.47
CA LEU A 12 -24.66 -58.07 -9.92
C LEU A 12 -23.16 -57.91 -9.60
N ILE A 13 -22.53 -58.91 -8.97
CA ILE A 13 -21.09 -58.87 -8.65
C ILE A 13 -20.26 -58.80 -9.94
N VAL A 14 -20.60 -59.60 -10.95
CA VAL A 14 -19.92 -59.59 -12.26
C VAL A 14 -20.10 -58.25 -12.96
N LEU A 15 -21.30 -57.65 -12.92
CA LEU A 15 -21.55 -56.33 -13.49
C LEU A 15 -20.77 -55.22 -12.78
N VAL A 16 -20.72 -55.25 -11.44
CA VAL A 16 -19.92 -54.30 -10.65
C VAL A 16 -18.44 -54.47 -10.99
N TRP A 17 -17.94 -55.71 -11.05
CA TRP A 17 -16.56 -56.00 -11.43
C TRP A 17 -16.25 -55.50 -12.85
N ALA A 18 -17.11 -55.80 -13.83
CA ALA A 18 -16.96 -55.34 -15.21
C ALA A 18 -17.00 -53.81 -15.31
N PHE A 19 -17.85 -53.14 -14.53
CA PHE A 19 -17.88 -51.68 -14.47
C PHE A 19 -16.56 -51.09 -13.98
N PHE A 20 -16.02 -51.60 -12.85
CA PHE A 20 -14.76 -51.11 -12.32
C PHE A 20 -13.56 -51.43 -13.21
N PHE A 21 -13.60 -52.57 -13.92
CA PHE A 21 -12.52 -52.99 -14.80
C PHE A 21 -12.52 -52.26 -16.15
N PHE A 22 -13.69 -52.03 -16.75
CA PHE A 22 -13.79 -51.47 -18.11
C PHE A 22 -14.24 -50.01 -18.18
N ALA A 23 -15.15 -49.57 -17.30
CA ALA A 23 -15.84 -48.29 -17.45
C ALA A 23 -15.32 -47.20 -16.51
N PHE A 24 -14.91 -47.55 -15.30
CA PHE A 24 -14.59 -46.57 -14.25
C PHE A 24 -13.41 -45.66 -14.63
N ASP A 25 -12.30 -46.22 -15.11
CA ASP A 25 -11.11 -45.45 -15.51
C ASP A 25 -11.39 -44.48 -16.68
N PRO A 26 -12.03 -44.90 -17.80
CA PRO A 26 -12.45 -43.98 -18.86
C PRO A 26 -13.41 -42.87 -18.42
N ILE A 27 -14.40 -43.19 -17.57
CA ILE A 27 -15.35 -42.21 -17.04
C ILE A 27 -14.62 -41.20 -16.16
N LEU A 28 -13.71 -41.66 -15.31
CA LEU A 28 -12.91 -40.80 -14.43
C LEU A 28 -11.99 -39.89 -15.25
N LYS A 29 -11.32 -40.43 -16.27
CA LYS A 29 -10.53 -39.65 -17.24
C LYS A 29 -11.36 -38.54 -17.88
N TRP A 30 -12.55 -38.86 -18.39
CA TRP A 30 -13.44 -37.87 -18.99
C TRP A 30 -13.87 -36.79 -17.99
N GLY A 31 -14.24 -37.19 -16.77
CA GLY A 31 -14.64 -36.27 -15.70
C GLY A 31 -13.51 -35.33 -15.29
N LEU A 32 -12.28 -35.84 -15.17
CA LEU A 32 -11.09 -35.03 -14.87
C LEU A 32 -10.81 -34.01 -15.98
N ILE A 33 -10.82 -34.45 -17.25
CA ILE A 33 -10.63 -33.55 -18.41
C ILE A 33 -11.66 -32.42 -18.36
N LYS A 34 -12.95 -32.75 -18.23
CA LYS A 34 -14.03 -31.74 -18.20
C LYS A 34 -13.91 -30.79 -17.01
N GLY A 35 -13.52 -31.29 -15.84
CA GLY A 35 -13.26 -30.48 -14.66
C GLY A 35 -12.13 -29.48 -14.87
N MET A 36 -11.01 -29.93 -15.44
CA MET A 36 -9.86 -29.06 -15.73
C MET A 36 -10.14 -28.08 -16.86
N GLU A 37 -10.85 -28.48 -17.92
CA GLU A 37 -11.29 -27.58 -18.99
C GLU A 37 -12.13 -26.42 -18.46
N LYS A 38 -13.07 -26.73 -17.56
CA LYS A 38 -13.92 -25.73 -16.91
C LYS A 38 -13.13 -24.80 -15.99
N GLY A 39 -12.14 -25.33 -15.27
CA GLY A 39 -11.32 -24.56 -14.35
C GLY A 39 -10.32 -23.64 -15.04
N ALA A 40 -9.63 -24.15 -16.07
CA ALA A 40 -8.63 -23.40 -16.83
C ALA A 40 -9.22 -22.50 -17.92
N GLY A 41 -10.46 -22.77 -18.35
CA GLY A 41 -11.05 -22.09 -19.52
C GLY A 41 -10.35 -22.44 -20.84
N ALA A 42 -9.55 -23.51 -20.84
CA ALA A 42 -8.75 -23.97 -21.96
C ALA A 42 -8.76 -25.50 -22.06
N ARG A 43 -8.43 -26.03 -23.23
CA ARG A 43 -8.44 -27.47 -23.51
C ARG A 43 -7.43 -28.20 -22.63
N ALA A 44 -7.87 -29.28 -21.97
CA ALA A 44 -7.06 -30.16 -21.15
C ALA A 44 -7.02 -31.57 -21.74
N GLU A 45 -5.88 -32.25 -21.60
CA GLU A 45 -5.64 -33.57 -22.15
C GLU A 45 -4.98 -34.46 -21.10
N ILE A 46 -5.45 -35.71 -20.99
CA ILE A 46 -4.86 -36.74 -20.12
C ILE A 46 -4.53 -37.96 -20.98
N ALA A 47 -3.31 -38.48 -20.91
CA ALA A 47 -2.94 -39.68 -21.64
C ALA A 47 -3.65 -40.91 -21.06
N SER A 48 -3.51 -41.17 -19.76
CA SER A 48 -4.20 -42.27 -19.09
C SER A 48 -4.51 -41.99 -17.63
N VAL A 49 -5.57 -42.64 -17.14
CA VAL A 49 -5.94 -42.69 -15.72
C VAL A 49 -6.07 -44.16 -15.37
N LYS A 50 -5.44 -44.58 -14.27
CA LYS A 50 -5.58 -45.92 -13.72
C LYS A 50 -5.97 -45.84 -12.27
N THR A 51 -6.96 -46.63 -11.88
CA THR A 51 -7.34 -46.78 -10.48
C THR A 51 -7.10 -48.18 -9.98
N THR A 52 -6.84 -48.30 -8.68
CA THR A 52 -6.79 -49.58 -7.99
C THR A 52 -7.74 -49.48 -6.80
N ILE A 53 -8.52 -50.52 -6.54
CA ILE A 53 -9.57 -50.51 -5.52
C ILE A 53 -9.00 -50.81 -4.13
N PHE A 54 -8.07 -51.76 -4.04
CA PHE A 54 -7.49 -52.19 -2.78
C PHE A 54 -5.99 -52.54 -2.92
N PRO A 55 -5.07 -51.78 -2.28
CA PRO A 55 -5.33 -50.50 -1.62
C PRO A 55 -5.80 -49.43 -2.62
N PRO A 56 -6.68 -48.49 -2.21
CA PRO A 56 -7.22 -47.51 -3.14
C PRO A 56 -6.14 -46.55 -3.63
N SER A 57 -5.91 -46.47 -4.94
CA SER A 57 -4.90 -45.60 -5.54
C SER A 57 -5.33 -45.01 -6.87
N LEU A 58 -4.78 -43.85 -7.21
CA LEU A 58 -4.97 -43.18 -8.50
C LEU A 58 -3.60 -42.88 -9.12
N ALA A 59 -3.45 -43.24 -10.39
CA ALA A 59 -2.31 -42.90 -11.23
C ALA A 59 -2.81 -42.16 -12.47
N VAL A 60 -2.36 -40.92 -12.65
CA VAL A 60 -2.64 -40.10 -13.83
C VAL A 60 -1.35 -39.89 -14.59
N LYS A 61 -1.32 -40.21 -15.89
CA LYS A 61 -0.15 -40.01 -16.74
C LYS A 61 -0.44 -39.02 -17.86
N GLY A 62 0.55 -38.18 -18.14
CA GLY A 62 0.57 -37.23 -19.24
C GLY A 62 -0.59 -36.26 -19.18
N LEU A 63 -0.59 -35.38 -18.18
CA LEU A 63 -1.54 -34.26 -18.13
C LEU A 63 -0.95 -33.06 -18.87
N ALA A 64 -1.73 -32.46 -19.76
CA ALA A 64 -1.44 -31.14 -20.33
C ALA A 64 -2.68 -30.25 -20.23
N VAL A 65 -2.52 -29.04 -19.70
CA VAL A 65 -3.58 -28.02 -19.59
C VAL A 65 -3.18 -26.80 -20.41
N GLY A 66 -4.06 -26.37 -21.32
CA GLY A 66 -3.83 -25.20 -22.18
C GLY A 66 -3.85 -23.87 -21.47
N ASP A 67 -3.19 -22.87 -22.07
CA ASP A 67 -3.35 -21.47 -21.68
C ASP A 67 -4.49 -20.82 -22.48
N ALA A 68 -5.50 -20.29 -21.80
CA ALA A 68 -6.61 -19.59 -22.45
C ALA A 68 -6.18 -18.27 -23.14
N ALA A 69 -5.05 -17.69 -22.72
CA ALA A 69 -4.49 -16.48 -23.30
C ALA A 69 -3.54 -16.76 -24.49
N ALA A 70 -3.00 -17.98 -24.60
CA ALA A 70 -2.03 -18.36 -25.62
C ALA A 70 -2.43 -19.69 -26.28
N GLU A 71 -2.96 -19.62 -27.50
CA GLU A 71 -3.61 -20.74 -28.19
C GLU A 71 -2.72 -21.98 -28.36
N TYR A 72 -1.43 -21.80 -28.61
CA TYR A 72 -0.49 -22.91 -28.84
C TYR A 72 0.52 -23.07 -27.69
N THR A 73 0.09 -22.77 -26.46
CA THR A 73 0.91 -22.95 -25.26
C THR A 73 0.15 -23.69 -24.15
N ASN A 74 0.86 -24.56 -23.44
CA ASN A 74 0.37 -25.19 -22.21
C ASN A 74 0.59 -24.24 -21.03
N LEU A 75 -0.44 -24.09 -20.20
CA LEU A 75 -0.34 -23.41 -18.91
C LEU A 75 0.52 -24.22 -17.95
N CYS A 76 0.21 -25.52 -17.82
CA CYS A 76 1.00 -26.48 -17.07
C CYS A 76 0.85 -27.89 -17.66
N GLU A 77 1.88 -28.71 -17.48
CA GLU A 77 1.86 -30.12 -17.84
C GLU A 77 2.66 -30.94 -16.80
N PHE A 78 2.31 -32.21 -16.62
CA PHE A 78 3.11 -33.14 -15.82
C PHE A 78 3.13 -34.54 -16.42
N ALA A 79 4.22 -35.26 -16.15
CA ALA A 79 4.43 -36.62 -16.66
C ALA A 79 3.58 -37.65 -15.89
N SER A 80 3.59 -37.60 -14.56
CA SER A 80 2.79 -38.48 -13.73
C SER A 80 2.35 -37.83 -12.42
N LEU A 81 1.17 -38.23 -11.95
CA LEU A 81 0.65 -37.97 -10.62
C LEU A 81 0.17 -39.30 -10.05
N ASP A 82 0.79 -39.74 -8.97
CA ASP A 82 0.51 -41.02 -8.33
C ASP A 82 0.26 -40.81 -6.84
N PHE A 83 -0.84 -41.35 -6.32
CA PHE A 83 -1.09 -41.33 -4.88
C PHE A 83 -1.93 -42.52 -4.40
N ARG A 84 -1.75 -42.85 -3.13
CA ARG A 84 -2.53 -43.88 -2.42
C ARG A 84 -3.42 -43.20 -1.38
N MET A 85 -4.68 -43.62 -1.37
CA MET A 85 -5.68 -43.18 -0.41
C MET A 85 -5.76 -44.17 0.75
N GLU A 86 -6.08 -43.65 1.93
CA GLU A 86 -6.38 -44.46 3.09
C GLU A 86 -7.79 -45.04 2.99
N GLY A 87 -7.92 -46.37 3.03
CA GLY A 87 -9.18 -47.06 2.80
C GLY A 87 -10.23 -46.80 3.89
N ARG A 88 -9.82 -46.74 5.17
CA ARG A 88 -10.75 -46.52 6.30
C ARG A 88 -11.39 -45.11 6.26
N PRO A 89 -10.63 -44.01 6.13
CA PRO A 89 -11.20 -42.67 5.92
C PRO A 89 -12.08 -42.59 4.66
N LEU A 90 -11.75 -43.31 3.58
CA LEU A 90 -12.53 -43.28 2.34
C LEU A 90 -13.95 -43.82 2.54
N LEU A 91 -14.14 -44.83 3.40
CA LEU A 91 -15.48 -45.32 3.80
C LEU A 91 -16.30 -44.24 4.52
N GLU A 92 -15.64 -43.30 5.20
CA GLU A 92 -16.26 -42.12 5.80
C GLU A 92 -16.41 -40.94 4.81
N LYS A 93 -16.16 -41.16 3.51
CA LYS A 93 -16.11 -40.12 2.46
C LYS A 93 -15.00 -39.09 2.67
N LYS A 94 -13.90 -39.49 3.32
CA LYS A 94 -12.74 -38.63 3.56
C LYS A 94 -11.58 -39.04 2.68
N PHE A 95 -11.02 -38.07 1.97
CA PHE A 95 -9.90 -38.26 1.06
C PHE A 95 -8.60 -37.97 1.81
N VAL A 96 -8.02 -39.01 2.40
CA VAL A 96 -6.75 -38.92 3.11
C VAL A 96 -5.68 -39.64 2.30
N ILE A 97 -4.62 -38.92 1.97
CA ILE A 97 -3.48 -39.37 1.17
C ILE A 97 -2.23 -39.17 2.03
N ASP A 98 -1.52 -40.26 2.35
CA ASP A 98 -0.29 -40.15 3.13
C ASP A 98 0.88 -39.66 2.28
N ARG A 99 1.02 -40.20 1.07
CA ARG A 99 2.06 -39.80 0.12
C ARG A 99 1.51 -39.72 -1.29
N ALA A 100 1.78 -38.57 -1.92
CA ALA A 100 1.56 -38.33 -3.34
C ALA A 100 2.90 -37.98 -4.01
N ALA A 101 3.04 -38.34 -5.27
CA ALA A 101 4.19 -37.98 -6.10
C ALA A 101 3.70 -37.35 -7.41
N LEU A 102 4.18 -36.14 -7.69
CA LEU A 102 3.93 -35.44 -8.94
C LEU A 102 5.26 -35.23 -9.65
N ALA A 103 5.44 -35.87 -10.81
CA ALA A 103 6.71 -35.84 -11.54
C ALA A 103 6.60 -35.13 -12.89
N GLY A 104 7.68 -34.45 -13.26
CA GLY A 104 7.84 -33.81 -14.56
C GLY A 104 6.95 -32.58 -14.75
N LEU A 105 6.70 -31.81 -13.69
CA LEU A 105 5.92 -30.57 -13.76
C LEU A 105 6.65 -29.50 -14.59
N LYS A 106 6.01 -29.06 -15.67
CA LYS A 106 6.50 -28.00 -16.55
C LYS A 106 5.43 -26.94 -16.77
N PHE A 107 5.84 -25.73 -17.09
CA PHE A 107 4.96 -24.59 -17.35
C PHE A 107 5.35 -23.93 -18.68
N GLY A 108 4.35 -23.41 -19.41
CA GLY A 108 4.61 -22.61 -20.62
C GLY A 108 5.18 -23.38 -21.81
N THR A 109 4.99 -24.70 -21.88
CA THR A 109 5.51 -25.52 -22.97
C THR A 109 4.70 -25.35 -24.26
N PRO A 110 5.31 -25.48 -25.46
CA PRO A 110 4.59 -25.42 -26.72
C PRO A 110 3.67 -26.63 -26.89
N ARG A 111 2.49 -26.43 -27.51
CA ARG A 111 1.53 -27.50 -27.82
C ARG A 111 1.18 -27.52 -29.31
N GLN A 112 0.93 -28.71 -29.84
CA GLN A 112 0.54 -28.90 -31.24
C GLN A 112 -0.97 -28.68 -31.47
N THR A 113 -1.80 -28.91 -30.46
CA THR A 113 -3.26 -28.73 -30.52
C THR A 113 -3.65 -27.34 -30.05
N SER A 114 -4.77 -26.77 -30.51
CA SER A 114 -5.26 -25.47 -30.02
C SER A 114 -5.82 -25.59 -28.58
N ALA A 115 -5.43 -24.64 -27.71
CA ALA A 115 -5.90 -24.50 -26.33
C ALA A 115 -7.30 -23.88 -26.22
N ARG A 116 -7.82 -23.32 -27.31
CA ARG A 116 -9.05 -22.53 -27.29
C ARG A 116 -10.28 -23.39 -27.04
N LEU A 117 -11.04 -23.04 -26.00
CA LEU A 117 -12.40 -23.56 -25.82
C LEU A 117 -13.39 -22.60 -26.48
N PRO A 118 -14.21 -23.04 -27.46
CA PRO A 118 -15.06 -22.17 -28.27
C PRO A 118 -16.16 -21.43 -27.50
N LEU A 119 -16.44 -21.78 -26.23
CA LEU A 119 -17.48 -21.18 -25.40
C LEU A 119 -16.95 -20.45 -24.15
N ALA A 120 -15.64 -20.26 -24.02
CA ALA A 120 -15.05 -19.56 -22.87
C ALA A 120 -15.19 -18.03 -23.00
N LYS A 121 -15.79 -17.38 -22.01
CA LYS A 121 -15.85 -15.91 -21.93
C LYS A 121 -14.45 -15.35 -21.65
N LYS A 122 -14.00 -14.38 -22.45
CA LYS A 122 -12.77 -13.62 -22.16
C LYS A 122 -13.03 -12.68 -20.97
N GLU A 123 -12.31 -12.89 -19.87
CA GLU A 123 -12.36 -11.98 -18.74
C GLU A 123 -11.49 -10.73 -18.99
N PRO A 124 -11.95 -9.55 -18.56
CA PRO A 124 -11.21 -8.30 -18.72
C PRO A 124 -9.91 -8.29 -17.89
N PRO A 125 -8.88 -7.51 -18.30
CA PRO A 125 -7.67 -7.27 -17.50
C PRO A 125 -8.01 -6.58 -16.17
N SER A 126 -7.18 -6.78 -15.14
CA SER A 126 -7.42 -6.23 -13.80
C SER A 126 -7.40 -4.70 -13.78
N GLU A 127 -8.05 -4.08 -12.81
CA GLU A 127 -8.02 -2.61 -12.66
C GLU A 127 -6.59 -2.08 -12.46
N PHE A 128 -5.72 -2.85 -11.80
CA PHE A 128 -4.33 -2.47 -11.58
C PHE A 128 -3.55 -2.41 -12.89
N SER A 129 -3.64 -3.44 -13.74
CA SER A 129 -2.95 -3.44 -15.02
C SER A 129 -3.46 -2.35 -15.96
N ARG A 130 -4.78 -2.07 -15.93
CA ARG A 130 -5.37 -0.94 -16.66
C ARG A 130 -4.82 0.40 -16.19
N LYS A 131 -4.76 0.65 -14.87
CA LYS A 131 -4.22 1.90 -14.32
C LYS A 131 -2.73 2.06 -14.65
N LEU A 132 -1.94 1.02 -14.48
CA LEU A 132 -0.50 1.08 -14.76
C LEU A 132 -0.22 1.29 -16.24
N GLN A 133 -0.97 0.64 -17.14
CA GLN A 133 -0.88 0.89 -18.59
C GLN A 133 -1.35 2.29 -18.98
N ALA A 134 -2.39 2.82 -18.36
CA ALA A 134 -2.88 4.17 -18.61
C ALA A 134 -1.85 5.22 -18.16
N GLU A 135 -1.32 5.10 -16.94
CA GLU A 135 -0.29 6.01 -16.41
C GLU A 135 0.99 5.99 -17.27
N SER A 136 1.42 4.81 -17.74
CA SER A 136 2.58 4.72 -18.65
C SER A 136 2.31 5.34 -20.03
N LYS A 137 1.07 5.30 -20.54
CA LYS A 137 0.70 5.93 -21.82
C LYS A 137 0.56 7.45 -21.69
N ASP A 138 0.04 7.92 -20.56
CA ASP A 138 -0.12 9.36 -20.29
C ASP A 138 1.21 10.06 -20.05
N PHE A 139 2.25 9.33 -19.64
CA PHE A 139 3.65 9.77 -19.58
C PHE A 139 4.29 9.84 -20.98
N ALA A 140 3.70 10.60 -21.89
CA ALA A 140 4.26 10.87 -23.21
C ALA A 140 5.23 12.06 -23.13
N LEU A 141 6.53 11.79 -23.23
CA LEU A 141 7.61 12.78 -23.22
C LEU A 141 7.53 13.82 -24.35
N ASP A 142 6.74 13.55 -25.40
CA ASP A 142 6.50 14.49 -26.51
C ASP A 142 5.94 15.83 -26.00
N ARG A 143 5.20 15.83 -24.87
CA ARG A 143 4.70 17.05 -24.22
C ARG A 143 5.74 17.82 -23.40
N ALA A 144 6.83 17.18 -22.97
CA ALA A 144 7.93 17.85 -22.27
C ALA A 144 8.80 18.67 -23.23
N ALA A 145 8.88 18.26 -24.50
CA ALA A 145 9.63 18.94 -25.54
C ALA A 145 8.88 20.16 -26.12
N ASP A 146 7.54 20.17 -26.04
CA ASP A 146 6.69 21.29 -26.47
C ASP A 146 6.58 22.42 -25.42
N VAL A 147 7.35 22.34 -24.34
CA VAL A 147 7.47 23.40 -23.33
C VAL A 147 8.31 24.53 -23.91
N LYS A 148 7.78 25.22 -24.91
CA LYS A 148 8.30 26.54 -25.26
C LYS A 148 7.99 27.46 -24.09
N ALA A 149 9.00 28.18 -23.63
CA ALA A 149 8.85 29.26 -22.65
C ALA A 149 7.76 30.28 -23.06
N ASP A 150 7.39 30.34 -24.33
CA ASP A 150 6.29 31.16 -24.85
C ASP A 150 4.88 30.72 -24.38
N ALA A 151 4.68 29.44 -24.05
CA ALA A 151 3.41 28.95 -23.49
C ALA A 151 3.20 29.43 -22.04
N LEU A 152 4.29 29.66 -21.30
CA LEU A 152 4.27 30.27 -19.98
C LEU A 152 3.79 31.72 -20.04
N SER A 153 4.12 32.48 -21.08
CA SER A 153 3.69 33.87 -21.25
C SER A 153 2.18 34.00 -21.36
N ALA A 154 1.54 33.07 -22.09
CA ALA A 154 0.11 33.08 -22.40
C ALA A 154 -0.81 32.54 -21.28
N TYR A 155 -0.28 31.83 -20.28
CA TYR A 155 -1.08 31.28 -19.18
C TYR A 155 -1.34 32.34 -18.10
N THR A 156 -2.59 32.81 -18.01
CA THR A 156 -3.03 33.74 -16.96
C THR A 156 -3.46 32.94 -15.73
N VAL A 157 -2.78 33.15 -14.60
CA VAL A 157 -3.15 32.55 -13.32
C VAL A 157 -4.31 33.35 -12.74
N ASN A 158 -5.46 32.72 -12.52
CA ASN A 158 -6.58 33.36 -11.83
C ASN A 158 -6.32 33.36 -10.31
N PRO A 159 -6.30 34.52 -9.64
CA PRO A 159 -6.02 34.61 -8.19
C PRO A 159 -6.99 33.79 -7.33
N ASP A 160 -8.24 33.63 -7.73
CA ASP A 160 -9.25 32.92 -6.93
C ASP A 160 -9.16 31.38 -7.03
N ASP A 161 -8.33 30.85 -7.92
CA ASP A 161 -8.06 29.41 -8.03
C ASP A 161 -6.89 28.95 -7.14
N LEU A 162 -6.12 29.89 -6.59
CA LEU A 162 -4.93 29.62 -5.78
C LEU A 162 -5.32 29.32 -4.33
N GLU A 163 -4.85 28.18 -3.80
CA GLU A 163 -5.07 27.80 -2.41
C GLU A 163 -4.42 28.80 -1.46
N SER A 164 -3.25 29.32 -1.82
CA SER A 164 -2.52 30.36 -1.08
C SER A 164 -3.28 31.68 -0.97
N VAL A 165 -4.01 32.11 -2.00
CA VAL A 165 -4.85 33.33 -1.96
C VAL A 165 -6.09 33.10 -1.10
N LYS A 166 -6.73 31.93 -1.18
CA LYS A 166 -7.86 31.58 -0.30
C LYS A 166 -7.45 31.55 1.16
N LEU A 167 -6.32 30.89 1.45
CA LEU A 167 -5.77 30.80 2.79
C LEU A 167 -5.37 32.18 3.32
N ALA A 168 -4.78 33.04 2.47
CA ALA A 168 -4.45 34.40 2.83
C ALA A 168 -5.68 35.25 3.15
N LYS A 169 -6.75 35.17 2.34
CA LYS A 169 -8.04 35.86 2.62
C LYS A 169 -8.70 35.35 3.90
N GLU A 170 -8.69 34.04 4.12
CA GLU A 170 -9.26 33.45 5.33
C GLU A 170 -8.47 33.87 6.58
N LEU A 171 -7.14 33.91 6.47
CA LEU A 171 -6.26 34.39 7.53
C LEU A 171 -6.47 35.88 7.80
N GLU A 172 -6.58 36.72 6.78
CA GLU A 172 -6.89 38.15 6.94
C GLU A 172 -8.19 38.34 7.73
N ARG A 173 -9.26 37.60 7.39
CA ARG A 173 -10.53 37.66 8.11
C ARG A 173 -10.41 37.17 9.55
N LYS A 174 -9.78 36.01 9.76
CA LYS A 174 -9.57 35.44 11.10
C LYS A 174 -8.73 36.37 11.96
N PHE A 175 -7.67 36.96 11.41
CA PHE A 175 -6.85 37.93 12.16
C PHE A 175 -7.64 39.15 12.57
N ASP A 176 -8.44 39.73 11.67
CA ASP A 176 -9.21 40.92 12.01
C ASP A 176 -10.29 40.62 13.06
N GLU A 177 -10.95 39.46 13.01
CA GLU A 177 -11.95 39.02 13.98
C GLU A 177 -11.35 38.61 15.34
N ASP A 178 -10.35 37.73 15.34
CA ASP A 178 -9.74 37.19 16.56
C ASP A 178 -8.98 38.27 17.32
N TYR A 179 -8.25 39.16 16.64
CA TYR A 179 -7.56 40.27 17.31
C TYR A 179 -8.53 41.30 17.87
N LYS A 180 -9.64 41.61 17.19
CA LYS A 180 -10.66 42.51 17.75
C LYS A 180 -11.21 41.94 19.06
N GLN A 181 -11.58 40.67 19.07
CA GLN A 181 -12.12 40.02 20.27
C GLN A 181 -11.09 39.90 21.40
N LEU A 182 -9.82 39.63 21.07
CA LEU A 182 -8.74 39.53 22.06
C LEU A 182 -8.38 40.90 22.65
N PHE A 183 -8.31 41.95 21.83
CA PHE A 183 -8.06 43.33 22.31
C PHE A 183 -9.24 43.90 23.12
N GLU A 184 -10.49 43.56 22.77
CA GLU A 184 -11.65 43.92 23.60
C GLU A 184 -11.65 43.20 24.95
N LYS A 185 -11.25 41.92 24.99
CA LYS A 185 -11.15 41.17 26.25
C LYS A 185 -10.04 41.70 27.15
N ALA A 186 -8.91 42.07 26.55
CA ALA A 186 -7.74 42.64 27.20
C ALA A 186 -7.75 44.18 27.24
N ASP A 187 -8.94 44.79 27.31
CA ASP A 187 -9.07 46.24 27.34
C ASP A 187 -8.43 46.84 28.60
N MET A 188 -7.44 47.71 28.40
CA MET A 188 -6.70 48.38 29.45
C MET A 188 -7.60 49.28 30.31
N GLN A 189 -8.71 49.81 29.78
CA GLN A 189 -9.65 50.60 30.58
C GLN A 189 -10.33 49.76 31.66
N ARG A 190 -10.63 48.49 31.37
CA ARG A 190 -11.18 47.54 32.35
C ARG A 190 -10.18 47.27 33.47
N TYR A 191 -8.91 47.13 33.14
CA TYR A 191 -7.83 46.97 34.11
C TYR A 191 -7.65 48.23 34.96
N GLN A 192 -7.67 49.41 34.34
CA GLN A 192 -7.57 50.69 35.03
C GLN A 192 -8.73 50.89 36.02
N ALA A 193 -9.97 50.64 35.61
CA ALA A 193 -11.15 50.74 36.47
C ALA A 193 -11.10 49.75 37.65
N ARG A 194 -10.57 48.54 37.44
CA ARG A 194 -10.33 47.56 38.52
C ARG A 194 -9.23 48.02 39.47
N MET A 195 -8.15 48.63 38.97
CA MET A 195 -7.10 49.22 39.81
C MET A 195 -7.65 50.39 40.65
N ASP A 196 -8.45 51.28 40.06
CA ASP A 196 -9.06 52.41 40.77
C ASP A 196 -10.06 51.94 41.84
N ALA A 197 -10.90 50.97 41.52
CA ALA A 197 -11.81 50.35 42.49
C ALA A 197 -11.04 49.67 43.64
N LEU A 198 -9.92 49.03 43.34
CA LEU A 198 -9.07 48.39 44.35
C LEU A 198 -8.36 49.43 45.23
N LYS A 199 -7.95 50.57 44.65
CA LYS A 199 -7.39 51.71 45.39
C LYS A 199 -8.41 52.31 46.34
N ALA A 200 -9.64 52.53 45.88
CA ALA A 200 -10.74 53.01 46.71
C ALA A 200 -11.12 52.02 47.82
N ALA A 201 -11.14 50.72 47.54
CA ALA A 201 -11.37 49.68 48.54
C ALA A 201 -10.24 49.63 49.60
N TYR A 202 -9.00 49.86 49.18
CA TYR A 202 -7.83 49.91 50.05
C TYR A 202 -7.84 51.15 50.95
N ASP A 203 -8.16 52.34 50.40
CA ASP A 203 -8.27 53.57 51.18
C ASP A 203 -9.45 53.50 52.17
N LYS A 204 -10.58 52.89 51.79
CA LYS A 204 -11.71 52.63 52.69
C LYS A 204 -11.36 51.67 53.83
N ALA A 205 -10.55 50.63 53.57
CA ALA A 205 -10.06 49.71 54.59
C ALA A 205 -9.08 50.39 55.57
N LYS A 206 -8.35 51.41 55.12
CA LYS A 206 -7.43 52.21 55.96
C LYS A 206 -8.18 53.06 56.98
N ASP A 207 -9.34 53.61 56.60
CA ASP A 207 -10.17 54.47 57.46
C ASP A 207 -11.11 53.68 58.41
N GLU A 208 -11.17 52.35 58.28
CA GLU A 208 -11.99 51.48 59.12
C GLU A 208 -11.40 51.30 60.52
N LYS A 209 -12.14 51.74 61.55
CA LYS A 209 -11.68 51.73 62.95
C LYS A 209 -11.77 50.35 63.61
N ASN A 210 -12.51 49.40 63.03
CA ASN A 210 -12.65 48.04 63.55
C ASN A 210 -11.56 47.11 62.99
N PHE A 211 -10.62 46.72 63.84
CA PHE A 211 -9.44 45.91 63.47
C PHE A 211 -9.80 44.58 62.78
N ALA A 212 -10.89 43.92 63.18
CA ALA A 212 -11.33 42.66 62.57
C ALA A 212 -11.92 42.85 61.16
N ARG A 213 -12.60 43.98 60.92
CA ARG A 213 -13.14 44.34 59.59
C ARG A 213 -12.02 44.82 58.67
N GLN A 214 -11.13 45.67 59.19
CA GLN A 214 -9.95 46.14 58.48
C GLN A 214 -9.07 44.98 57.96
N ALA A 215 -8.77 43.98 58.79
CA ALA A 215 -8.01 42.80 58.37
C ALA A 215 -8.73 41.99 57.27
N LYS A 216 -10.07 41.89 57.34
CA LYS A 216 -10.89 41.18 56.35
C LYS A 216 -10.93 41.91 55.01
N ASP A 217 -11.03 43.23 55.04
CA ASP A 217 -11.09 44.08 53.84
C ASP A 217 -9.72 44.15 53.14
N TYR A 218 -8.61 44.19 53.90
CA TYR A 218 -7.27 44.02 53.34
C TYR A 218 -7.04 42.64 52.72
N ALA A 219 -7.53 41.57 53.37
CA ALA A 219 -7.44 40.22 52.81
C ALA A 219 -8.26 40.07 51.51
N ALA A 220 -9.42 40.73 51.42
CA ALA A 220 -10.23 40.78 50.20
C ALA A 220 -9.52 41.57 49.09
N ALA A 221 -8.95 42.74 49.40
CA ALA A 221 -8.19 43.55 48.44
C ALA A 221 -6.93 42.81 47.95
N ALA A 222 -6.22 42.09 48.82
CA ALA A 222 -5.05 41.28 48.44
C ALA A 222 -5.43 40.09 47.54
N LYS A 223 -6.61 39.47 47.77
CA LYS A 223 -7.14 38.42 46.88
C LYS A 223 -7.49 38.98 45.51
N GLU A 224 -8.12 40.15 45.43
CA GLU A 224 -8.45 40.75 44.14
C GLU A 224 -7.24 41.34 43.43
N LEU A 225 -6.20 41.81 44.15
CA LEU A 225 -4.92 42.13 43.53
C LEU A 225 -4.30 40.89 42.88
N LYS A 226 -4.27 39.75 43.60
CA LYS A 226 -3.77 38.49 43.05
C LYS A 226 -4.55 38.05 41.81
N LYS A 227 -5.88 38.06 41.86
CA LYS A 227 -6.71 37.74 40.70
C LYS A 227 -6.48 38.70 39.54
N LEU A 228 -6.36 40.00 39.81
CA LEU A 228 -6.11 41.01 38.77
C LEU A 228 -4.77 40.78 38.07
N THR A 229 -3.71 40.45 38.82
CA THR A 229 -2.40 40.10 38.27
C THR A 229 -2.42 38.77 37.51
N GLU A 230 -3.16 37.77 37.99
CA GLU A 230 -3.32 36.48 37.30
C GLU A 230 -4.13 36.62 36.00
N ASP A 231 -5.25 37.35 36.02
CA ASP A 231 -6.07 37.70 34.85
C ASP A 231 -5.21 38.43 33.80
N PHE A 232 -4.45 39.46 34.22
CA PHE A 232 -3.57 40.21 33.33
C PHE A 232 -2.47 39.34 32.71
N LYS A 233 -1.80 38.49 33.52
CA LYS A 233 -0.78 37.55 33.02
C LYS A 233 -1.37 36.54 32.04
N ARG A 234 -2.59 36.07 32.29
CA ARG A 234 -3.29 35.12 31.42
C ARG A 234 -3.65 35.77 30.09
N ASP A 235 -4.26 36.94 30.11
CA ASP A 235 -4.63 37.68 28.90
C ASP A 235 -3.39 38.05 28.07
N LYS A 236 -2.30 38.46 28.73
CA LYS A 236 -0.99 38.67 28.08
C LYS A 236 -0.47 37.40 27.40
N ALA A 237 -0.52 36.26 28.09
CA ALA A 237 -0.04 35.00 27.54
C ALA A 237 -0.93 34.48 26.39
N ASP A 238 -2.24 34.73 26.45
CA ASP A 238 -3.18 34.37 25.39
C ASP A 238 -2.97 35.26 24.15
N LEU A 239 -2.69 36.56 24.33
CA LEU A 239 -2.30 37.48 23.24
C LEU A 239 -0.93 37.13 22.61
N GLU A 240 0.07 36.80 23.41
CA GLU A 240 1.38 36.34 22.91
C GLU A 240 1.27 35.01 22.14
N ARG A 241 0.42 34.08 22.60
CA ARG A 241 0.11 32.83 21.87
C ARG A 241 -0.58 33.10 20.54
N ALA A 242 -1.59 33.98 20.52
CA ALA A 242 -2.27 34.37 19.28
C ALA A 242 -1.30 34.98 18.25
N MET A 243 -0.35 35.83 18.69
CA MET A 243 0.74 36.35 17.84
C MET A 243 1.67 35.26 17.30
N ALA A 244 1.99 34.25 18.11
CA ALA A 244 2.85 33.15 17.69
C ALA A 244 2.13 32.24 16.68
N GLU A 245 0.86 31.94 16.92
CA GLU A 245 -0.01 31.22 15.98
C GLU A 245 -0.19 32.00 14.68
N ALA A 246 -0.27 33.34 14.76
CA ALA A 246 -0.33 34.21 13.60
C ALA A 246 0.90 34.06 12.69
N LYS A 247 2.10 34.14 13.29
CA LYS A 247 3.38 33.94 12.60
C LYS A 247 3.53 32.52 12.05
N ALA A 248 3.01 31.51 12.73
CA ALA A 248 3.00 30.14 12.23
C ALA A 248 2.05 29.98 11.03
N ALA A 249 0.90 30.64 11.05
CA ALA A 249 -0.05 30.60 9.96
C ALA A 249 0.48 31.29 8.69
N LEU A 250 1.31 32.33 8.80
CA LEU A 250 2.03 32.89 7.65
C LEU A 250 2.93 31.86 6.95
N LYS A 251 3.54 30.92 7.70
CA LYS A 251 4.32 29.81 7.09
C LYS A 251 3.42 28.86 6.29
N SER A 252 2.18 28.64 6.72
CA SER A 252 1.23 27.80 5.98
C SER A 252 0.82 28.42 4.63
N VAL A 253 0.81 29.75 4.51
CA VAL A 253 0.64 30.46 3.22
C VAL A 253 1.84 30.21 2.31
N GLU A 254 3.06 30.11 2.84
CA GLU A 254 4.25 29.78 2.05
C GLU A 254 4.28 28.32 1.58
N GLU A 255 3.79 27.40 2.41
CA GLU A 255 3.59 26.00 2.00
C GLU A 255 2.51 25.88 0.92
N ALA A 256 1.39 26.60 1.07
CA ALA A 256 0.34 26.69 0.07
C ALA A 256 0.87 27.31 -1.24
N ARG A 257 1.72 28.35 -1.16
CA ARG A 257 2.41 28.93 -2.32
C ARG A 257 3.26 27.88 -3.05
N ARG A 258 4.01 27.05 -2.33
CA ARG A 258 4.81 25.96 -2.93
C ARG A 258 3.91 24.94 -3.64
N LYS A 259 2.77 24.59 -3.04
CA LYS A 259 1.77 23.70 -3.64
C LYS A 259 1.13 24.30 -4.88
N ASP A 260 0.74 25.57 -4.84
CA ASP A 260 0.18 26.28 -5.99
C ASP A 260 1.18 26.41 -7.13
N THR A 261 2.44 26.71 -6.82
CA THR A 261 3.53 26.73 -7.81
C THR A 261 3.68 25.35 -8.48
N ALA A 262 3.62 24.27 -7.69
CA ALA A 262 3.64 22.91 -8.22
C ALA A 262 2.38 22.56 -9.03
N ALA A 263 1.21 23.06 -8.63
CA ALA A 263 -0.06 22.85 -9.32
C ALA A 263 -0.12 23.59 -10.67
N VAL A 264 0.41 24.83 -10.73
CA VAL A 264 0.58 25.59 -11.98
C VAL A 264 1.53 24.85 -12.91
N MET A 265 2.66 24.33 -12.39
CA MET A 265 3.57 23.46 -13.15
C MET A 265 2.89 22.16 -13.63
N GLY A 266 2.04 21.55 -12.82
CA GLY A 266 1.26 20.36 -13.19
C GLY A 266 0.22 20.63 -14.28
N LYS A 267 -0.45 21.80 -14.26
CA LYS A 267 -1.38 22.24 -15.31
C LYS A 267 -0.69 22.51 -16.66
N MET A 268 0.62 22.74 -16.67
CA MET A 268 1.42 22.84 -17.90
C MET A 268 1.68 21.49 -18.60
N LYS A 269 1.08 20.38 -18.11
CA LYS A 269 1.27 19.02 -18.65
C LYS A 269 2.75 18.60 -18.70
N LEU A 270 3.60 19.22 -17.89
CA LEU A 270 4.97 18.79 -17.69
C LEU A 270 4.93 17.41 -17.02
N PRO A 271 5.53 16.36 -17.61
CA PRO A 271 5.62 15.08 -16.94
C PRO A 271 6.40 15.26 -15.64
N SER A 272 5.90 14.68 -14.56
CA SER A 272 6.57 14.72 -13.28
C SER A 272 7.93 14.00 -13.40
N LEU A 273 9.01 14.76 -13.28
CA LEU A 273 10.40 14.26 -13.38
C LEU A 273 10.89 13.64 -12.07
N ASP A 274 9.99 13.31 -11.16
CA ASP A 274 10.33 12.64 -9.92
C ASP A 274 10.68 11.17 -10.17
N LYS A 275 11.49 10.60 -9.27
CA LYS A 275 12.01 9.24 -9.40
C LYS A 275 10.90 8.18 -9.41
N GLU A 276 9.78 8.41 -8.73
CA GLU A 276 8.69 7.46 -8.65
C GLU A 276 7.90 7.40 -9.95
N SER A 277 7.62 8.55 -10.56
CA SER A 277 6.95 8.66 -11.86
C SER A 277 7.83 8.12 -12.99
N LEU A 278 9.13 8.45 -13.01
CA LEU A 278 10.09 7.88 -13.97
C LEU A 278 10.27 6.36 -13.77
N GLY A 279 10.25 5.91 -12.52
CA GLY A 279 10.29 4.49 -12.18
C GLY A 279 9.07 3.73 -12.70
N ARG A 280 7.87 4.28 -12.51
CA ARG A 280 6.62 3.73 -13.07
C ARG A 280 6.60 3.76 -14.60
N MET A 281 7.12 4.82 -15.23
CA MET A 281 7.24 4.89 -16.69
C MET A 281 8.12 3.75 -17.23
N LEU A 282 9.29 3.51 -16.63
CA LEU A 282 10.23 2.48 -17.08
C LEU A 282 9.77 1.06 -16.72
N ALA A 283 9.48 0.80 -15.46
CA ALA A 283 9.23 -0.56 -14.96
C ALA A 283 7.75 -0.97 -15.00
N GLY A 284 6.83 0.00 -15.08
CA GLY A 284 5.39 -0.23 -15.05
C GLY A 284 4.89 -1.19 -16.13
N PRO A 285 5.20 -0.98 -17.42
CA PRO A 285 4.74 -1.85 -18.50
C PRO A 285 5.21 -3.30 -18.35
N ALA A 286 6.48 -3.51 -17.98
CA ALA A 286 7.08 -4.83 -17.79
C ALA A 286 6.44 -5.60 -16.62
N ILE A 287 6.08 -4.90 -15.55
CA ILE A 287 5.44 -5.47 -14.36
C ILE A 287 3.93 -5.66 -14.55
N ALA A 288 3.23 -4.74 -15.23
CA ALA A 288 1.78 -4.81 -15.45
C ALA A 288 1.33 -6.17 -16.02
N GLY A 289 2.02 -6.64 -17.07
CA GLY A 289 1.69 -7.91 -17.73
C GLY A 289 1.93 -9.14 -16.85
N LYS A 290 2.96 -9.12 -15.99
CA LYS A 290 3.26 -10.21 -15.06
C LYS A 290 2.36 -10.17 -13.82
N ALA A 291 2.04 -8.98 -13.32
CA ALA A 291 1.15 -8.75 -12.20
C ALA A 291 -0.27 -9.24 -12.49
N ASP A 292 -0.78 -9.07 -13.72
CA ASP A 292 -2.10 -9.59 -14.10
C ASP A 292 -2.20 -11.11 -13.98
N LYS A 293 -1.17 -11.84 -14.44
CA LYS A 293 -1.12 -13.30 -14.28
C LYS A 293 -1.04 -13.70 -12.81
N ALA A 294 -0.17 -13.03 -12.03
CA ALA A 294 -0.03 -13.30 -10.60
C ALA A 294 -1.33 -13.05 -9.82
N MET A 295 -2.05 -11.97 -10.13
CA MET A 295 -3.33 -11.63 -9.50
C MET A 295 -4.43 -12.62 -9.84
N LYS A 296 -4.47 -13.15 -11.07
CA LYS A 296 -5.39 -14.23 -11.44
C LYS A 296 -5.14 -15.48 -10.61
N TRP A 297 -3.88 -15.89 -10.48
CA TRP A 297 -3.52 -17.05 -9.64
C TRP A 297 -3.80 -16.80 -8.16
N ALA A 298 -3.56 -15.59 -7.67
CA ALA A 298 -3.90 -15.21 -6.29
C ALA A 298 -5.42 -15.23 -6.05
N ALA A 299 -6.23 -14.80 -7.01
CA ALA A 299 -7.70 -14.86 -6.91
C ALA A 299 -8.22 -16.30 -6.93
N ILE A 300 -7.64 -17.17 -7.78
CA ILE A 300 -7.92 -18.61 -7.79
C ILE A 300 -7.54 -19.23 -6.45
N ALA A 301 -6.32 -18.98 -5.98
CA ALA A 301 -5.84 -19.46 -4.69
C ALA A 301 -6.78 -19.02 -3.56
N ARG A 302 -7.21 -17.75 -3.53
CA ARG A 302 -8.17 -17.22 -2.55
C ARG A 302 -9.52 -17.94 -2.57
N ARG A 303 -10.00 -18.37 -3.74
CA ARG A 303 -11.27 -19.11 -3.86
C ARG A 303 -11.20 -20.49 -3.21
N TYR A 304 -10.03 -21.12 -3.24
CA TYR A 304 -9.80 -22.47 -2.71
C TYR A 304 -9.08 -22.48 -1.36
N MET A 305 -8.55 -21.34 -0.92
CA MET A 305 -7.97 -21.18 0.41
C MET A 305 -9.10 -21.30 1.45
N PRO A 306 -8.91 -22.07 2.53
CA PRO A 306 -9.91 -22.18 3.57
C PRO A 306 -10.15 -20.79 4.17
N GLN A 307 -11.29 -20.18 3.83
CA GLN A 307 -11.73 -18.95 4.47
C GLN A 307 -12.09 -19.28 5.93
N ASN A 308 -11.79 -18.35 6.84
CA ASN A 308 -12.14 -18.47 8.25
C ASN A 308 -13.55 -19.04 8.44
N ALA A 309 -13.72 -19.81 9.51
CA ALA A 309 -14.91 -20.60 9.85
C ALA A 309 -16.25 -19.84 9.90
N THR A 310 -16.27 -18.52 9.70
CA THR A 310 -17.48 -17.69 9.58
C THR A 310 -18.03 -17.58 8.16
N ALA A 311 -17.30 -18.01 7.13
CA ALA A 311 -17.88 -18.19 5.79
C ALA A 311 -18.77 -19.44 5.80
N LYS A 312 -20.04 -19.25 6.19
CA LYS A 312 -21.15 -20.24 6.21
C LYS A 312 -20.83 -21.50 5.40
N THR A 313 -20.24 -22.47 6.08
CA THR A 313 -20.17 -23.82 5.55
C THR A 313 -21.61 -24.33 5.47
N MET A 314 -22.03 -24.61 4.25
CA MET A 314 -23.28 -25.29 3.91
C MET A 314 -24.56 -24.46 4.17
N ALA A 315 -25.07 -23.80 3.14
CA ALA A 315 -26.52 -23.74 2.96
C ALA A 315 -27.00 -25.19 2.75
N ARG A 316 -27.15 -25.91 3.85
CA ARG A 316 -27.71 -27.26 3.86
C ARG A 316 -29.20 -27.07 3.61
N GLU A 317 -29.74 -27.72 2.58
CA GLU A 317 -31.18 -27.95 2.48
C GLU A 317 -31.73 -28.37 3.85
N ALA A 318 -32.90 -27.85 4.19
CA ALA A 318 -33.51 -27.96 5.52
C ALA A 318 -33.30 -29.35 6.14
N ALA A 319 -32.57 -29.40 7.25
CA ALA A 319 -32.26 -30.66 7.93
C ALA A 319 -33.56 -31.28 8.49
N ARG A 320 -33.98 -32.44 7.96
CA ARG A 320 -34.89 -33.32 8.69
C ARG A 320 -34.10 -33.99 9.83
N GLY A 321 -34.26 -33.48 11.05
CA GLY A 321 -33.76 -34.10 12.29
C GLY A 321 -32.55 -33.43 12.96
N ARG A 322 -32.17 -33.94 14.14
CA ARG A 322 -31.00 -33.50 14.94
C ARG A 322 -29.76 -34.30 14.54
N VAL A 323 -28.69 -33.61 14.15
CA VAL A 323 -27.37 -34.22 13.95
C VAL A 323 -26.65 -34.25 15.30
N VAL A 324 -26.46 -35.44 15.87
CA VAL A 324 -25.66 -35.64 17.08
C VAL A 324 -24.24 -36.02 16.65
N HIS A 325 -23.24 -35.28 17.12
CA HIS A 325 -21.83 -35.59 16.87
C HIS A 325 -21.29 -36.51 17.97
N PHE A 326 -20.99 -37.76 17.61
CA PHE A 326 -20.28 -38.67 18.49
C PHE A 326 -18.78 -38.32 18.49
N PRO A 327 -18.13 -38.20 19.66
CA PRO A 327 -16.68 -38.05 19.73
C PRO A 327 -16.02 -39.30 19.14
N LYS A 328 -15.07 -39.10 18.22
CA LYS A 328 -14.31 -40.18 17.56
C LYS A 328 -12.85 -40.11 18.02
N ASP A 329 -12.22 -41.27 18.23
CA ASP A 329 -10.80 -41.36 18.63
C ASP A 329 -9.83 -40.70 17.64
N LYS A 330 -10.14 -40.71 16.34
CA LYS A 330 -9.36 -40.03 15.29
C LYS A 330 -10.29 -39.35 14.28
N ALA A 331 -10.36 -38.03 14.36
CA ALA A 331 -11.09 -37.22 13.39
C ALA A 331 -10.16 -36.77 12.25
N TRP A 332 -10.39 -37.33 11.06
CA TRP A 332 -9.69 -36.94 9.84
C TRP A 332 -10.35 -35.75 9.14
N PRO A 333 -9.56 -34.85 8.52
CA PRO A 333 -10.08 -33.88 7.56
C PRO A 333 -10.83 -34.55 6.40
N SER A 334 -11.79 -33.84 5.80
CA SER A 334 -12.49 -34.32 4.60
C SER A 334 -11.54 -34.48 3.40
N PHE A 335 -10.50 -33.65 3.32
CA PHE A 335 -9.42 -33.73 2.36
C PHE A 335 -8.09 -33.46 3.05
N LEU A 336 -7.13 -34.37 2.90
CA LEU A 336 -5.78 -34.25 3.45
C LEU A 336 -4.78 -34.96 2.52
N ILE A 337 -3.76 -34.23 2.09
CA ILE A 337 -2.51 -34.80 1.57
C ILE A 337 -1.44 -34.48 2.61
N ARG A 338 -0.90 -35.51 3.28
CA ARG A 338 0.13 -35.32 4.30
C ARG A 338 1.44 -34.89 3.69
N GLU A 339 1.86 -35.56 2.62
CA GLU A 339 3.11 -35.30 1.90
C GLU A 339 2.88 -35.44 0.39
N LEU A 340 3.31 -34.43 -0.37
CA LEU A 340 3.36 -34.40 -1.82
C LEU A 340 4.80 -34.14 -2.24
N ALA A 341 5.48 -35.15 -2.78
CA ALA A 341 6.75 -34.95 -3.47
C ALA A 341 6.48 -34.40 -4.87
N LEU A 342 7.23 -33.38 -5.28
CA LEU A 342 7.13 -32.79 -6.60
C LEU A 342 8.48 -32.71 -7.28
N SER A 343 8.53 -32.99 -8.57
CA SER A 343 9.69 -32.74 -9.42
C SER A 343 9.27 -32.16 -10.76
N GLY A 344 10.17 -31.40 -11.38
CA GLY A 344 9.85 -30.73 -12.62
C GLY A 344 11.04 -30.00 -13.23
N GLU A 345 10.73 -29.25 -14.27
CA GLU A 345 11.69 -28.45 -15.01
C GLU A 345 11.11 -27.06 -15.27
N LEU A 346 11.89 -26.04 -14.89
CA LEU A 346 11.53 -24.65 -15.08
C LEU A 346 12.26 -24.11 -16.31
N ASN A 347 11.50 -23.67 -17.31
CA ASN A 347 12.01 -23.14 -18.58
C ASN A 347 11.82 -21.62 -18.62
N LEU A 348 12.70 -20.89 -17.92
CA LEU A 348 12.74 -19.43 -17.95
C LEU A 348 13.76 -18.92 -18.98
N ASP A 349 15.04 -19.18 -18.73
CA ASP A 349 16.17 -18.85 -19.60
C ASP A 349 16.73 -20.10 -20.28
N ALA A 350 16.95 -21.14 -19.49
CA ALA A 350 17.27 -22.49 -19.93
C ALA A 350 16.63 -23.49 -18.97
N PRO A 351 16.50 -24.77 -19.35
CA PRO A 351 15.96 -25.79 -18.46
C PRO A 351 16.69 -25.82 -17.12
N LEU A 352 15.93 -25.76 -16.02
CA LEU A 352 16.41 -25.96 -14.66
C LEU A 352 15.53 -27.00 -13.97
N ALA A 353 16.10 -28.16 -13.66
CA ALA A 353 15.42 -29.16 -12.86
C ALA A 353 15.21 -28.66 -11.42
N TYR A 354 14.03 -28.94 -10.87
CA TYR A 354 13.69 -28.65 -9.48
C TYR A 354 12.97 -29.83 -8.85
N GLU A 355 13.14 -29.94 -7.53
CA GLU A 355 12.49 -30.93 -6.69
C GLU A 355 11.98 -30.25 -5.43
N GLY A 356 10.93 -30.78 -4.83
CA GLY A 356 10.38 -30.22 -3.62
C GLY A 356 9.40 -31.14 -2.92
N ARG A 357 8.96 -30.67 -1.76
CA ARG A 357 7.93 -31.32 -0.96
C ARG A 357 6.93 -30.29 -0.48
N ILE A 358 5.66 -30.66 -0.53
CA ILE A 358 4.55 -29.92 0.07
C ILE A 358 3.89 -30.82 1.11
N GLU A 359 3.80 -30.35 2.34
CA GLU A 359 3.21 -31.06 3.46
C GLU A 359 1.94 -30.37 3.92
N GLY A 360 0.96 -31.16 4.37
CA GLY A 360 -0.22 -30.64 5.06
C GLY A 360 -1.24 -29.92 4.19
N ILE A 361 -1.44 -30.34 2.93
CA ILE A 361 -2.51 -29.79 2.08
C ILE A 361 -3.85 -30.28 2.61
N THR A 362 -4.67 -29.39 3.17
CA THR A 362 -5.96 -29.76 3.74
C THR A 362 -7.01 -28.66 3.64
N THR A 363 -8.28 -29.07 3.57
CA THR A 363 -9.43 -28.17 3.67
C THR A 363 -9.78 -27.80 5.12
N GLN A 364 -9.25 -28.53 6.11
CA GLN A 364 -9.57 -28.36 7.53
C GLN A 364 -8.29 -28.30 8.39
N PRO A 365 -7.49 -27.22 8.26
CA PRO A 365 -6.19 -27.09 8.93
C PRO A 365 -6.29 -27.13 10.46
N ARG A 366 -7.33 -26.55 11.06
CA ARG A 366 -7.58 -26.63 12.51
C ARG A 366 -7.75 -28.06 13.02
N LEU A 367 -8.41 -28.92 12.23
CA LEU A 367 -8.59 -30.32 12.57
C LEU A 367 -7.30 -31.12 12.39
N TYR A 368 -6.51 -30.78 11.37
CA TYR A 368 -5.23 -31.43 11.11
C TYR A 368 -4.15 -31.04 12.14
N GLY A 369 -4.20 -29.81 12.66
CA GLY A 369 -3.31 -29.32 13.72
C GLY A 369 -1.87 -29.02 13.26
N LYS A 370 -1.61 -29.00 11.95
CA LYS A 370 -0.30 -28.65 11.38
C LYS A 370 -0.47 -27.66 10.22
N PRO A 371 0.50 -26.74 10.02
CA PRO A 371 0.48 -25.82 8.89
C PRO A 371 0.79 -26.53 7.57
N LEU A 372 0.48 -25.86 6.46
CA LEU A 372 0.98 -26.25 5.14
C LEU A 372 2.39 -25.71 4.97
N VAL A 373 3.33 -26.58 4.59
CA VAL A 373 4.73 -26.22 4.35
C VAL A 373 5.13 -26.66 2.95
N ALA A 374 5.74 -25.78 2.18
CA ALA A 374 6.34 -26.11 0.88
C ALA A 374 7.83 -25.75 0.90
N ASP A 375 8.67 -26.66 0.41
CA ASP A 375 10.10 -26.44 0.18
C ASP A 375 10.43 -27.00 -1.21
N ILE A 376 10.87 -26.11 -2.10
CA ILE A 376 11.23 -26.42 -3.49
C ILE A 376 12.62 -25.87 -3.74
N LYS A 377 13.50 -26.70 -4.33
CA LYS A 377 14.89 -26.38 -4.61
C LYS A 377 15.24 -26.84 -6.02
N GLY A 378 16.05 -26.05 -6.72
CA GLY A 378 16.59 -26.39 -8.03
C GLY A 378 18.00 -25.82 -8.16
N ALA A 379 18.89 -26.57 -8.82
CA ALA A 379 20.27 -26.13 -8.97
C ALA A 379 20.92 -26.70 -10.22
N GLN A 380 21.51 -25.83 -11.04
CA GLN A 380 22.29 -26.25 -12.21
C GLN A 380 23.35 -25.19 -12.54
N GLY A 381 24.63 -25.55 -12.34
CA GLY A 381 25.74 -24.62 -12.49
C GLY A 381 25.62 -23.42 -11.54
N ARG A 382 25.64 -22.20 -12.11
CA ARG A 382 25.46 -20.94 -11.37
C ARG A 382 24.00 -20.63 -11.04
N ARG A 383 23.04 -21.37 -11.60
CA ARG A 383 21.61 -21.15 -11.38
C ARG A 383 21.12 -21.87 -10.15
N ARG A 384 20.42 -21.15 -9.27
CA ARG A 384 19.83 -21.69 -8.04
C ARG A 384 18.42 -21.16 -7.89
N LEU A 385 17.47 -22.07 -7.64
CA LEU A 385 16.08 -21.79 -7.30
C LEU A 385 15.85 -22.27 -5.87
N GLN A 386 15.23 -21.44 -5.05
CA GLN A 386 14.69 -21.83 -3.76
C GLN A 386 13.32 -21.17 -3.59
N ALA A 387 12.31 -21.96 -3.28
CA ALA A 387 10.99 -21.47 -2.96
C ALA A 387 10.47 -22.16 -1.69
N ASN A 388 10.11 -21.36 -0.70
CA ASN A 388 9.58 -21.80 0.57
C ASN A 388 8.22 -21.15 0.79
N ALA A 389 7.24 -21.92 1.24
CA ALA A 389 5.95 -21.39 1.68
C ALA A 389 5.53 -22.01 3.01
N LEU A 390 4.92 -21.21 3.87
CA LEU A 390 4.30 -21.60 5.11
C LEU A 390 2.92 -20.98 5.13
N VAL A 391 1.88 -21.78 5.33
CA VAL A 391 0.51 -21.31 5.55
C VAL A 391 -0.03 -21.97 6.81
N ASP A 392 -0.08 -21.19 7.88
CA ASP A 392 -0.68 -21.58 9.15
C ASP A 392 -2.10 -21.02 9.26
N ALA A 393 -3.07 -21.93 9.22
CA ALA A 393 -4.47 -21.66 9.45
C ALA A 393 -5.03 -22.54 10.59
N THR A 394 -4.15 -22.97 11.50
CA THR A 394 -4.50 -23.81 12.66
C THR A 394 -5.14 -22.98 13.79
N GLY A 395 -4.77 -21.69 13.89
CA GLY A 395 -5.31 -20.74 14.86
C GLY A 395 -6.51 -19.91 14.37
N ASP A 396 -6.75 -18.79 15.06
CA ASP A 396 -7.83 -17.85 14.72
C ASP A 396 -7.51 -16.89 13.59
N THR A 397 -6.23 -16.62 13.38
CA THR A 397 -5.72 -15.80 12.30
C THR A 397 -4.92 -16.65 11.32
N LEU A 398 -5.18 -16.46 10.03
CA LEU A 398 -4.37 -17.02 8.97
C LEU A 398 -3.01 -16.29 8.93
N GLU A 399 -1.92 -17.03 9.01
CA GLU A 399 -0.58 -16.54 8.75
C GLU A 399 0.01 -17.26 7.54
N ALA A 400 0.37 -16.50 6.50
CA ALA A 400 1.05 -17.06 5.34
C ALA A 400 2.37 -16.32 5.11
N ARG A 401 3.43 -17.06 4.78
CA ARG A 401 4.72 -16.53 4.36
C ARG A 401 5.19 -17.30 3.15
N ALA A 402 5.67 -16.61 2.13
CA ALA A 402 6.32 -17.23 0.99
C ALA A 402 7.61 -16.47 0.66
N LEU A 403 8.68 -17.22 0.40
CA LEU A 403 9.95 -16.72 -0.06
C LEU A 403 10.29 -17.44 -1.35
N VAL A 404 10.71 -16.70 -2.37
CA VAL A 404 11.18 -17.24 -3.64
C VAL A 404 12.46 -16.53 -3.99
N SER A 405 13.54 -17.27 -4.21
CA SER A 405 14.79 -16.73 -4.75
C SER A 405 15.20 -17.52 -5.99
N TYR A 406 15.65 -16.80 -7.01
CA TYR A 406 16.22 -17.38 -8.21
C TYR A 406 17.46 -16.58 -8.59
N SER A 407 18.62 -17.21 -8.67
CA SER A 407 19.88 -16.54 -9.05
C SER A 407 20.51 -17.14 -10.29
N GLY A 408 21.34 -16.36 -10.97
CA GLY A 408 22.11 -16.81 -12.14
C GLY A 408 21.32 -16.86 -13.45
N MET A 409 20.17 -16.17 -13.53
CA MET A 409 19.32 -16.13 -14.73
C MET A 409 20.05 -15.41 -15.87
N ALA A 410 20.12 -16.00 -17.05
CA ALA A 410 20.56 -15.25 -18.23
C ALA A 410 19.46 -14.25 -18.64
N VAL A 411 19.79 -12.96 -18.69
CA VAL A 411 18.88 -11.91 -19.16
C VAL A 411 19.36 -11.44 -20.52
N SER A 412 18.64 -11.82 -21.56
CA SER A 412 18.92 -11.39 -22.95
C SER A 412 17.78 -10.52 -23.46
N GLY A 413 17.92 -9.21 -23.30
CA GLY A 413 17.01 -8.24 -23.92
C GLY A 413 15.75 -7.92 -23.10
N LEU A 414 15.89 -7.75 -21.79
CA LEU A 414 14.79 -7.22 -20.97
C LEU A 414 14.50 -5.78 -21.42
N GLN A 415 13.30 -5.55 -21.95
CA GLN A 415 12.85 -4.22 -22.37
C GLN A 415 12.11 -3.53 -21.23
N LEU A 416 12.57 -2.35 -20.85
CA LEU A 416 11.89 -1.42 -19.95
C LEU A 416 11.46 -0.17 -20.71
N GLY A 417 10.39 0.47 -20.25
CA GLY A 417 9.81 1.66 -20.85
C GLY A 417 8.92 1.38 -22.05
N SER A 418 8.68 2.41 -22.86
CA SER A 418 7.82 2.34 -24.04
C SER A 418 8.44 3.05 -25.24
N GLU A 419 8.04 2.63 -26.45
CA GLU A 419 8.46 3.28 -27.70
C GLU A 419 8.01 4.75 -27.79
N SER A 420 6.90 5.09 -27.12
CA SER A 420 6.37 6.45 -27.03
C SER A 420 7.14 7.37 -26.07
N SER A 421 8.15 6.84 -25.37
CA SER A 421 8.93 7.57 -24.37
C SER A 421 10.42 7.23 -24.49
N VAL A 422 10.99 6.57 -23.48
CA VAL A 422 12.34 6.01 -23.49
C VAL A 422 12.21 4.51 -23.32
N GLN A 423 12.82 3.75 -24.23
CA GLN A 423 12.94 2.31 -24.11
C GLN A 423 14.38 1.95 -23.76
N VAL A 424 14.59 1.04 -22.82
CA VAL A 424 15.92 0.55 -22.46
C VAL A 424 15.93 -0.95 -22.56
N THR A 425 16.79 -1.48 -23.42
CA THR A 425 17.04 -2.92 -23.50
C THR A 425 18.22 -3.27 -22.59
N ILE A 426 18.02 -4.22 -21.69
CA ILE A 426 18.98 -4.63 -20.68
C ILE A 426 19.38 -6.08 -20.92
N GLY A 427 20.69 -6.34 -21.01
CA GLY A 427 21.28 -7.68 -20.96
C GLY A 427 22.10 -7.88 -19.69
N GLY A 428 22.36 -9.11 -19.26
CA GLY A 428 23.23 -9.41 -18.12
C GLY A 428 22.87 -10.69 -17.38
N THR A 429 23.30 -10.79 -16.12
CA THR A 429 22.92 -11.90 -15.23
C THR A 429 21.92 -11.41 -14.18
N GLY A 430 20.72 -11.99 -14.20
CA GLY A 430 19.61 -11.65 -13.32
C GLY A 430 19.54 -12.50 -12.05
N SER A 431 18.97 -11.90 -11.02
CA SER A 431 18.53 -12.55 -9.79
C SER A 431 17.16 -11.99 -9.38
N PHE A 432 16.30 -12.84 -8.85
CA PHE A 432 14.98 -12.49 -8.36
C PHE A 432 14.86 -12.91 -6.89
N ASP A 433 14.38 -12.00 -6.06
CA ASP A 433 14.05 -12.25 -4.66
C ASP A 433 12.63 -11.75 -4.39
N GLY A 434 11.73 -12.68 -4.10
CA GLY A 434 10.34 -12.44 -3.75
C GLY A 434 10.06 -12.82 -2.32
N LYS A 435 9.46 -11.90 -1.56
CA LYS A 435 8.93 -12.15 -0.21
C LYS A 435 7.48 -11.76 -0.18
N PHE A 436 6.65 -12.61 0.42
CA PHE A 436 5.24 -12.37 0.63
C PHE A 436 4.88 -12.78 2.05
N ALA A 437 4.08 -11.99 2.72
CA ALA A 437 3.49 -12.32 4.00
C ALA A 437 2.03 -11.84 4.07
N ALA A 438 1.16 -12.68 4.62
CA ALA A 438 -0.21 -12.35 4.94
C ALA A 438 -0.47 -12.67 6.42
N ALA A 439 -1.13 -11.77 7.12
CA ALA A 439 -1.59 -11.96 8.49
C ALA A 439 -3.04 -11.47 8.58
N GLY A 440 -3.98 -12.41 8.65
CA GLY A 440 -5.41 -12.10 8.55
C GLY A 440 -5.76 -11.43 7.21
N GLU A 441 -6.28 -10.20 7.26
CA GLU A 441 -6.58 -9.41 6.05
C GLU A 441 -5.40 -8.55 5.57
N ALA A 442 -4.32 -8.42 6.35
CA ALA A 442 -3.17 -7.60 5.98
C ALA A 442 -2.26 -8.36 5.01
N LEU A 443 -1.84 -7.68 3.95
CA LEU A 443 -0.92 -8.20 2.95
C LEU A 443 0.35 -7.34 2.92
N SER A 444 1.49 -8.00 2.81
CA SER A 444 2.77 -7.36 2.54
C SER A 444 3.59 -8.23 1.60
N GLY A 445 4.32 -7.61 0.70
CA GLY A 445 5.22 -8.33 -0.18
C GLY A 445 6.16 -7.39 -0.90
N ARG A 446 7.31 -7.94 -1.29
CA ARG A 446 8.30 -7.25 -2.11
C ARG A 446 8.91 -8.27 -3.06
N GLY A 447 8.85 -7.98 -4.35
CA GLY A 447 9.62 -8.66 -5.38
C GLY A 447 10.71 -7.74 -5.88
N THR A 448 11.95 -8.18 -5.87
CA THR A 448 13.11 -7.44 -6.37
C THR A 448 13.81 -8.26 -7.44
N PHE A 449 14.08 -7.66 -8.58
CA PHE A 449 14.83 -8.23 -9.68
C PHE A 449 16.09 -7.40 -9.89
N ASN A 450 17.25 -8.02 -9.67
CA ASN A 450 18.55 -7.37 -9.81
C ASN A 450 19.30 -7.97 -11.00
N ILE A 451 19.93 -7.11 -11.79
CA ILE A 451 20.75 -7.48 -12.94
C ILE A 451 22.17 -6.99 -12.67
N ALA A 452 23.13 -7.91 -12.74
CA ALA A 452 24.56 -7.62 -12.60
C ALA A 452 25.28 -7.83 -13.95
N GLY A 453 26.36 -7.06 -14.18
CA GLY A 453 27.05 -7.04 -15.46
C GLY A 453 26.13 -6.56 -16.57
N ALA A 454 25.31 -5.56 -16.27
CA ALA A 454 24.23 -5.10 -17.12
C ALA A 454 24.78 -4.35 -18.34
N SER A 455 24.32 -4.73 -19.53
CA SER A 455 24.52 -3.96 -20.75
C SER A 455 23.24 -3.20 -21.07
N PHE A 456 23.37 -1.91 -21.33
CA PHE A 456 22.24 -1.02 -21.61
C PHE A 456 22.27 -0.55 -23.06
N ALA A 457 21.18 -0.80 -23.78
CA ALA A 457 20.93 -0.24 -25.10
C ALA A 457 19.67 0.65 -25.02
N PRO A 458 19.83 1.93 -24.63
CA PRO A 458 18.72 2.87 -24.58
C PRO A 458 18.34 3.35 -25.99
N LYS A 459 17.04 3.56 -26.20
CA LYS A 459 16.44 4.16 -27.39
C LYS A 459 15.47 5.24 -26.94
N ALA A 460 15.58 6.41 -27.57
CA ALA A 460 14.74 7.58 -27.28
C ALA A 460 14.30 8.23 -28.59
N ASP A 461 13.80 7.40 -29.52
CA ASP A 461 13.42 7.85 -30.87
C ASP A 461 12.25 8.85 -30.86
N ALA A 462 11.35 8.73 -29.88
CA ALA A 462 10.26 9.67 -29.65
C ALA A 462 10.71 11.05 -29.14
N VAL A 463 11.97 11.20 -28.70
CA VAL A 463 12.49 12.47 -28.18
C VAL A 463 13.06 13.30 -29.34
N LYS A 464 12.29 14.31 -29.76
CA LYS A 464 12.64 15.18 -30.90
C LYS A 464 13.80 16.15 -30.60
N THR A 465 13.99 16.55 -29.34
CA THR A 465 15.05 17.48 -28.94
C THR A 465 16.42 16.78 -28.90
N PRO A 466 17.40 17.15 -29.74
CA PRO A 466 18.67 16.43 -29.86
C PRO A 466 19.52 16.44 -28.57
N GLN A 467 19.49 17.56 -27.84
CA GLN A 467 20.21 17.73 -26.57
C GLN A 467 19.63 16.82 -25.47
N LEU A 468 18.31 16.79 -25.34
CA LEU A 468 17.61 15.91 -24.41
C LEU A 468 17.82 14.44 -24.78
N ARG A 469 17.69 14.09 -26.06
CA ARG A 469 17.95 12.73 -26.56
C ARG A 469 19.35 12.26 -26.19
N SER A 470 20.37 13.08 -26.44
CA SER A 470 21.77 12.74 -26.13
C SER A 470 22.00 12.57 -24.62
N ALA A 471 21.41 13.43 -23.80
CA ALA A 471 21.51 13.33 -22.34
C ALA A 471 20.81 12.09 -21.77
N LEU A 472 19.67 11.68 -22.35
CA LEU A 472 18.96 10.47 -21.95
C LEU A 472 19.71 9.20 -22.38
N LEU A 473 20.28 9.18 -23.58
CA LEU A 473 21.10 8.05 -24.04
C LEU A 473 22.37 7.91 -23.20
N GLY A 474 23.03 9.03 -22.85
CA GLY A 474 24.20 9.05 -21.97
C GLY A 474 23.88 8.84 -20.49
N ALA A 475 22.62 8.90 -20.05
CA ALA A 475 22.26 8.69 -18.65
C ALA A 475 22.56 7.26 -18.18
N PHE A 476 22.56 6.31 -19.11
CA PHE A 476 22.82 4.89 -18.83
C PHE A 476 24.30 4.50 -19.03
N SER A 477 25.12 5.38 -19.63
CA SER A 477 26.54 5.09 -19.84
C SER A 477 27.29 5.17 -18.51
N GLY A 478 27.80 4.02 -18.04
CA GLY A 478 28.51 3.89 -16.77
C GLY A 478 27.73 3.13 -15.69
N LEU A 479 26.49 2.72 -15.97
CA LEU A 479 25.78 1.75 -15.14
C LEU A 479 26.22 0.33 -15.48
N ASP A 480 26.45 -0.49 -14.46
CA ASP A 480 26.80 -1.90 -14.53
C ASP A 480 25.77 -2.81 -13.82
N THR A 481 24.82 -2.20 -13.11
CA THR A 481 23.72 -2.88 -12.44
C THR A 481 22.38 -2.22 -12.71
N ALA A 482 21.31 -3.00 -12.66
CA ALA A 482 19.93 -2.50 -12.64
C ALA A 482 19.10 -3.24 -11.61
N SER A 483 18.27 -2.52 -10.87
CA SER A 483 17.31 -3.08 -9.92
C SER A 483 15.91 -2.61 -10.24
N ILE A 484 14.97 -3.56 -10.25
CA ILE A 484 13.55 -3.33 -10.46
C ILE A 484 12.83 -3.97 -9.29
N TRP A 485 11.94 -3.24 -8.63
CA TRP A 485 11.15 -3.81 -7.54
C TRP A 485 9.68 -3.46 -7.63
N ALA A 486 8.87 -4.33 -7.05
CA ALA A 486 7.45 -4.13 -6.84
C ALA A 486 7.12 -4.42 -5.37
N ASP A 487 6.43 -3.49 -4.74
CA ASP A 487 5.90 -3.64 -3.39
C ASP A 487 4.41 -3.93 -3.45
N LEU A 488 3.96 -4.82 -2.59
CA LEU A 488 2.57 -5.13 -2.31
C LEU A 488 2.30 -4.79 -0.84
N GLY A 489 1.27 -3.99 -0.60
CA GLY A 489 0.78 -3.66 0.73
C GLY A 489 -0.75 -3.60 0.78
N GLY A 490 -1.28 -3.14 1.92
CA GLY A 490 -2.71 -2.94 2.09
C GLY A 490 -3.43 -4.21 2.57
N THR A 491 -4.66 -4.39 2.10
CA THR A 491 -5.50 -5.51 2.56
C THR A 491 -5.87 -6.45 1.41
N VAL A 492 -6.30 -7.66 1.74
CA VAL A 492 -6.81 -8.65 0.77
C VAL A 492 -7.97 -8.11 -0.10
N LYS A 493 -8.71 -7.11 0.40
CA LYS A 493 -9.80 -6.44 -0.34
C LYS A 493 -9.34 -5.24 -1.16
N ALA A 494 -8.34 -4.51 -0.67
CA ALA A 494 -7.79 -3.32 -1.31
C ALA A 494 -6.25 -3.39 -1.33
N PRO A 495 -5.67 -4.24 -2.19
CA PRO A 495 -4.22 -4.34 -2.32
C PRO A 495 -3.67 -3.05 -2.94
N LYS A 496 -2.59 -2.54 -2.35
CA LYS A 496 -1.82 -1.40 -2.87
C LYS A 496 -0.55 -1.94 -3.48
N PHE A 497 -0.26 -1.50 -4.71
CA PHE A 497 0.94 -1.88 -5.43
C PHE A 497 1.73 -0.62 -5.76
N SER A 498 3.04 -0.69 -5.57
CA SER A 498 3.97 0.32 -6.07
C SER A 498 5.12 -0.36 -6.79
N VAL A 499 5.68 0.34 -7.77
CA VAL A 499 6.73 -0.19 -8.65
C VAL A 499 7.83 0.86 -8.77
N GLY A 500 9.09 0.42 -8.74
CA GLY A 500 10.24 1.30 -8.84
C GLY A 500 11.42 0.64 -9.54
N THR A 501 12.38 1.49 -9.93
CA THR A 501 13.68 1.07 -10.45
C THR A 501 14.74 2.11 -10.10
N ASP A 502 15.98 1.66 -9.91
CA ASP A 502 17.15 2.53 -9.70
C ASP A 502 17.53 3.31 -10.97
N LEU A 503 17.19 2.79 -12.14
CA LEU A 503 17.34 3.46 -13.43
C LEU A 503 16.58 4.79 -13.50
N ALA A 504 15.54 4.97 -12.68
CA ALA A 504 14.82 6.23 -12.58
C ALA A 504 15.71 7.38 -12.06
N ALA A 505 16.68 7.08 -11.19
CA ALA A 505 17.62 8.10 -10.69
C ALA A 505 18.59 8.55 -11.79
N ALA A 506 19.09 7.62 -12.60
CA ALA A 506 19.93 7.93 -13.75
C ALA A 506 19.17 8.78 -14.77
N LEU A 507 17.92 8.41 -15.08
CA LEU A 507 17.06 9.15 -15.97
C LEU A 507 16.75 10.57 -15.45
N ALA A 508 16.41 10.70 -14.16
CA ALA A 508 16.17 11.99 -13.51
C ALA A 508 17.39 12.91 -13.57
N ALA A 509 18.59 12.36 -13.40
CA ALA A 509 19.83 13.11 -13.54
C ALA A 509 20.07 13.55 -15.00
N GLY A 510 19.79 12.68 -15.97
CA GLY A 510 19.85 13.01 -17.40
C GLY A 510 18.90 14.15 -17.77
N PHE A 511 17.65 14.09 -17.31
CA PHE A 511 16.67 15.17 -17.48
C PHE A 511 17.12 16.48 -16.82
N SER A 512 17.61 16.41 -15.59
CA SER A 512 18.06 17.60 -14.86
C SER A 512 19.26 18.28 -15.53
N ARG A 513 20.16 17.52 -16.16
CA ARG A 513 21.28 18.10 -16.94
C ARG A 513 20.81 18.74 -18.23
N ALA A 514 19.88 18.13 -18.95
CA ALA A 514 19.41 18.62 -20.24
C ALA A 514 18.46 19.82 -20.13
N LEU A 515 17.50 19.73 -19.20
CA LEU A 515 16.41 20.71 -19.05
C LEU A 515 16.51 21.50 -17.76
N GLY A 516 17.53 21.31 -16.91
CA GLY A 516 17.60 21.98 -15.61
C GLY A 516 17.56 23.50 -15.70
N ALA A 517 18.21 24.09 -16.71
CA ALA A 517 18.19 25.54 -16.92
C ALA A 517 16.83 26.05 -17.41
N GLU A 518 16.17 25.32 -18.32
CA GLU A 518 14.84 25.68 -18.84
C GLU A 518 13.73 25.42 -17.83
N LEU A 519 13.81 24.30 -17.10
CA LEU A 519 12.90 23.95 -16.02
C LEU A 519 13.02 24.94 -14.86
N LYS A 520 14.23 25.36 -14.51
CA LYS A 520 14.44 26.40 -13.51
C LYS A 520 13.86 27.74 -13.96
N LYS A 521 14.09 28.16 -15.22
CA LYS A 521 13.44 29.36 -15.79
C LYS A 521 11.91 29.26 -15.77
N ALA A 522 11.35 28.10 -16.12
CA ALA A 522 9.91 27.85 -16.08
C ALA A 522 9.36 27.89 -14.65
N GLN A 523 10.08 27.29 -13.70
CA GLN A 523 9.74 27.29 -12.28
C GLN A 523 9.83 28.71 -11.68
N ASP A 524 10.85 29.48 -12.04
CA ASP A 524 11.03 30.86 -11.62
C ASP A 524 9.94 31.76 -12.21
N ALA A 525 9.55 31.55 -13.48
CA ALA A 525 8.44 32.27 -14.11
C ALA A 525 7.07 31.91 -13.50
N ALA A 526 6.84 30.64 -13.20
CA ALA A 526 5.62 30.19 -12.50
C ALA A 526 5.56 30.74 -11.07
N ALA A 527 6.68 30.70 -10.35
CA ALA A 527 6.80 31.29 -9.02
C ALA A 527 6.56 32.80 -9.07
N ALA A 528 7.12 33.52 -10.06
CA ALA A 528 6.90 34.95 -10.23
C ALA A 528 5.42 35.30 -10.50
N LYS A 529 4.69 34.47 -11.25
CA LYS A 529 3.24 34.67 -11.49
C LYS A 529 2.40 34.41 -10.24
N VAL A 530 2.72 33.34 -9.51
CA VAL A 530 2.06 33.06 -8.22
C VAL A 530 2.39 34.16 -7.21
N ASP A 531 3.63 34.64 -7.17
CA ASP A 531 4.06 35.75 -6.34
C ASP A 531 3.32 37.03 -6.67
N ALA A 532 3.23 37.40 -7.95
CA ALA A 532 2.51 38.61 -8.37
C ALA A 532 1.02 38.55 -7.97
N ALA A 533 0.40 37.37 -8.04
CA ALA A 533 -0.98 37.18 -7.58
C ALA A 533 -1.11 37.21 -6.04
N LEU A 534 -0.09 36.76 -5.31
CA LEU A 534 -0.07 36.70 -3.84
C LEU A 534 0.39 38.01 -3.19
N GLU A 535 1.22 38.80 -3.85
CA GLU A 535 1.86 40.02 -3.35
C GLU A 535 0.90 41.01 -2.67
N PRO A 536 -0.28 41.36 -3.26
CA PRO A 536 -1.20 42.27 -2.59
C PRO A 536 -1.76 41.69 -1.29
N TYR A 537 -1.96 40.38 -1.21
CA TYR A 537 -2.47 39.70 -0.01
C TYR A 537 -1.37 39.54 1.05
N LYS A 538 -0.14 39.19 0.64
CA LYS A 538 1.03 39.15 1.53
C LYS A 538 1.30 40.53 2.15
N LYS A 539 1.32 41.60 1.34
CA LYS A 539 1.52 42.98 1.85
C LYS A 539 0.45 43.39 2.85
N ARG A 540 -0.82 43.04 2.61
CA ARG A 540 -1.90 43.29 3.58
C ARG A 540 -1.69 42.51 4.87
N LEU A 541 -1.45 41.20 4.78
CA LEU A 541 -1.17 40.35 5.94
C LEU A 541 0.03 40.82 6.76
N ASP A 542 1.14 41.17 6.11
CA ASP A 542 2.36 41.66 6.77
C ASP A 542 2.12 43.02 7.43
N ALA A 543 1.40 43.94 6.78
CA ALA A 543 1.03 45.23 7.34
C ALA A 543 0.09 45.07 8.55
N LEU A 544 -0.91 44.19 8.46
CA LEU A 544 -1.86 43.91 9.53
C LEU A 544 -1.16 43.26 10.73
N THR A 545 -0.29 42.29 10.48
CA THR A 545 0.50 41.63 11.52
C THR A 545 1.47 42.60 12.20
N SER A 546 2.18 43.43 11.43
CA SER A 546 3.14 44.39 11.97
C SER A 546 2.46 45.51 12.77
N SER A 547 1.33 46.03 12.27
CA SER A 547 0.52 47.03 12.97
C SER A 547 0.00 46.47 14.30
N LYS A 548 -0.52 45.24 14.30
CA LYS A 548 -1.05 44.60 15.50
C LYS A 548 0.05 44.20 16.49
N GLU A 549 1.24 43.81 16.03
CA GLU A 549 2.39 43.54 16.90
C GLU A 549 2.89 44.81 17.61
N ALA A 550 2.91 45.94 16.90
CA ALA A 550 3.27 47.24 17.48
C ALA A 550 2.24 47.69 18.52
N GLU A 551 0.95 47.61 18.17
CA GLU A 551 -0.17 47.96 19.06
C GLU A 551 -0.17 47.07 20.32
N LEU A 552 0.19 45.79 20.17
CA LEU A 552 0.31 44.85 21.27
C LEU A 552 1.47 45.21 22.22
N LYS A 553 2.66 45.46 21.67
CA LYS A 553 3.86 45.80 22.46
C LYS A 553 3.65 47.08 23.26
N GLU A 554 3.01 48.08 22.64
CA GLU A 554 2.71 49.35 23.29
C GLU A 554 1.69 49.18 24.42
N LYS A 555 0.52 48.57 24.15
CA LYS A 555 -0.55 48.42 25.15
C LYS A 555 -0.18 47.47 26.28
N LEU A 556 0.43 46.31 25.99
CA LEU A 556 0.85 45.36 27.03
C LEU A 556 2.06 45.86 27.82
N GLY A 557 2.99 46.58 27.18
CA GLY A 557 4.12 47.21 27.86
C GLY A 557 3.68 48.27 28.86
N ALA A 558 2.78 49.17 28.42
CA ALA A 558 2.18 50.18 29.29
C ALA A 558 1.33 49.57 30.42
N GLY A 559 0.51 48.57 30.11
CA GLY A 559 -0.32 47.85 31.10
C GLY A 559 0.49 47.07 32.13
N GLN A 560 1.62 46.48 31.73
CA GLN A 560 2.53 45.78 32.63
C GLN A 560 3.16 46.77 33.62
N GLN A 561 3.65 47.91 33.12
CA GLN A 561 4.23 48.96 33.96
C GLN A 561 3.20 49.56 34.93
N SER A 562 1.95 49.78 34.48
CA SER A 562 0.88 50.28 35.36
C SER A 562 0.50 49.25 36.42
N MET A 563 0.43 47.96 36.07
CA MET A 563 0.16 46.87 37.02
C MET A 563 1.28 46.70 38.05
N ASP A 564 2.54 46.71 37.62
CA ASP A 564 3.70 46.53 38.50
C ASP A 564 3.85 47.72 39.45
N SER A 565 3.74 48.95 38.94
CA SER A 565 3.77 50.17 39.77
C SER A 565 2.58 50.24 40.75
N PHE A 566 1.39 49.81 40.34
CA PHE A 566 0.23 49.74 41.21
C PHE A 566 0.43 48.70 42.33
N ALA A 567 0.91 47.50 41.99
CA ALA A 567 1.21 46.45 42.95
C ALA A 567 2.28 46.88 43.97
N ASP A 568 3.32 47.58 43.53
CA ASP A 568 4.37 48.08 44.43
C ASP A 568 3.87 49.23 45.31
N SER A 569 3.05 50.14 44.78
CA SER A 569 2.43 51.21 45.59
C SER A 569 1.52 50.67 46.69
N LEU A 570 0.83 49.55 46.46
CA LEU A 570 0.00 48.88 47.46
C LEU A 570 0.84 48.12 48.50
N LYS A 571 1.98 47.54 48.11
CA LYS A 571 2.93 46.92 49.07
C LYS A 571 3.58 47.97 49.97
N GLU A 572 3.97 49.10 49.42
CA GLU A 572 4.60 50.19 50.16
C GLU A 572 3.61 50.83 51.16
N LYS A 573 2.36 51.06 50.72
CA LYS A 573 1.27 51.52 51.59
C LYS A 573 0.81 50.50 52.62
N ALA A 574 1.08 49.21 52.42
CA ALA A 574 0.83 48.14 53.39
C ALA A 574 1.92 48.04 54.48
N SER A 575 3.01 48.81 54.35
CA SER A 575 4.15 48.80 55.25
C SER A 575 4.32 50.02 56.21
N PRO A 576 3.28 50.61 56.83
CA PRO A 576 3.44 51.38 58.06
C PRO A 576 3.14 50.49 59.28
N GLY A 577 4.05 50.51 60.25
CA GLY A 577 4.14 49.52 61.31
C GLY A 577 2.87 49.26 62.13
N LYS A 578 2.51 47.97 62.24
CA LYS A 578 1.98 47.23 63.42
C LYS A 578 1.05 46.05 63.08
N ILE A 579 0.89 45.66 61.80
CA ILE A 579 0.21 44.40 61.47
C ILE A 579 1.09 43.55 60.54
N LYS A 580 1.75 42.53 61.09
CA LYS A 580 2.38 41.45 60.31
C LYS A 580 1.26 40.61 59.68
N LEU A 581 0.92 40.87 58.42
CA LEU A 581 0.20 39.90 57.61
C LEU A 581 1.13 38.72 57.27
N PRO A 582 0.63 37.48 57.22
CA PRO A 582 1.44 36.32 56.88
C PRO A 582 1.95 36.45 55.45
N LYS A 583 3.25 36.18 55.27
CA LYS A 583 3.98 36.30 54.00
C LYS A 583 3.21 35.62 52.85
N LEU A 584 2.56 36.42 52.01
CA LEU A 584 2.06 35.97 50.72
C LEU A 584 3.26 35.87 49.77
N LYS A 585 3.70 34.64 49.47
CA LYS A 585 4.54 34.40 48.29
C LYS A 585 3.70 34.74 47.04
N LEU A 586 4.26 35.64 46.22
CA LEU A 586 3.83 35.95 44.86
C LEU A 586 4.36 34.90 43.90
#